data_AF-A0A090QS25-F1
#
_entry.id   AF-A0A090QS25-F1
#
_cell.length_a   1.000
_cell.length_b   1.000
_cell.length_c   1.000
_cell.angle_alpha   90.00
_cell.angle_beta   90.00
_cell.angle_gamma   90.00
#
_symmetry.space_group_name_H-M   'P 1'
#
loop_
_entity.id
_entity.type
_entity.pdbx_description
1 polymer ?
#
loop_
_entity_poly.entity_id
_entity_poly.type
_entity_poly.pdbx_seq_one_letter_code
_entity_poly.pdbx_strand_id
1 'polypeptide(L)' 'MLPWAYRYLTLVQTHAQTDTYRLLAELAEAWLQVIQEEREITPDAMKVYF' A
#
# COMPACT_ATOMS: atom_id res chain seq x y z
N MET A 1 9.14 -6.29 1.28
CA MET A 1 8.26 -5.41 2.09
C MET A 1 7.17 -4.73 1.25
N LEU A 2 7.49 -4.13 0.10
CA LEU A 2 6.53 -3.38 -0.74
C LEU A 2 5.26 -4.15 -1.12
N PRO A 3 5.30 -5.43 -1.58
CA PRO A 3 4.07 -6.12 -2.01
C PRO A 3 3.05 -6.28 -0.88
N TRP A 4 3.52 -6.49 0.36
CA TRP A 4 2.65 -6.63 1.52
C TRP A 4 2.12 -5.29 2.01
N ALA A 5 2.92 -4.22 1.89
CA ALA A 5 2.49 -2.86 2.24
C ALA A 5 1.31 -2.41 1.37
N TYR A 6 1.42 -2.53 0.04
CA TYR A 6 0.30 -2.24 -0.86
C TYR A 6 -0.92 -3.11 -0.54
N ARG A 7 -0.71 -4.42 -0.33
CA ARG A 7 -1.81 -5.32 0.01
C ARG A 7 -2.54 -4.91 1.29
N TYR A 8 -1.79 -4.58 2.35
CA TYR A 8 -2.34 -4.12 3.62
C TYR A 8 -3.14 -2.84 3.44
N LEU A 9 -2.59 -1.85 2.71
CA LEU A 9 -3.26 -0.58 2.48
C LEU A 9 -4.56 -0.76 1.69
N THR A 10 -4.58 -1.63 0.68
CA THR A 10 -5.82 -1.99 -0.03
C THR A 10 -6.87 -2.60 0.91
N LEU A 11 -6.47 -3.48 1.83
CA LEU A 11 -7.38 -4.06 2.83
C LEU A 11 -7.91 -3.00 3.79
N VAL A 12 -7.07 -2.05 4.22
CA VAL A 12 -7.50 -0.93 5.07
C VAL A 12 -8.48 -0.04 4.32
N GLN A 13 -8.23 0.30 3.06
CA GLN A 13 -9.18 1.08 2.25
C GLN A 13 -10.53 0.36 2.07
N THR A 14 -10.51 -0.97 1.96
CA THR A 14 -11.72 -1.79 1.75
C THR A 14 -12.52 -2.01 3.04
N HIS A 15 -11.86 -2.13 4.19
CA HIS A 15 -12.48 -2.58 5.44
C HIS A 15 -12.45 -1.56 6.58
N ALA A 16 -11.78 -0.40 6.42
CA ALA A 16 -11.77 0.64 7.44
C ALA A 16 -13.19 1.13 7.72
N GLN A 17 -13.56 1.15 9.00
CA GLN A 17 -14.88 1.60 9.46
C GLN A 17 -14.98 3.13 9.56
N THR A 18 -13.85 3.83 9.47
CA THR A 18 -13.78 5.28 9.60
C THR A 18 -13.03 5.89 8.43
N ASP A 19 -13.48 7.05 7.97
CA ASP A 19 -12.86 7.78 6.86
C ASP A 19 -11.41 8.16 7.12
N THR A 20 -11.03 8.44 8.38
CA THR A 20 -9.67 8.81 8.75
C THR A 20 -8.65 7.75 8.36
N TYR A 21 -8.91 6.47 8.67
CA TYR A 21 -7.99 5.38 8.33
C TYR A 21 -7.98 5.06 6.84
N ARG A 22 -9.11 5.25 6.15
CA ARG A 22 -9.18 5.13 4.69
C ARG A 22 -8.32 6.19 3.99
N LEU A 23 -8.48 7.45 4.37
CA LEU A 23 -7.69 8.56 3.85
C LEU A 23 -6.20 8.42 4.18
N LEU A 24 -5.88 7.97 5.40
CA LEU A 24 -4.50 7.68 5.78
C LEU A 24 -3.88 6.58 4.90
N ALA A 25 -4.66 5.55 4.58
CA ALA A 25 -4.19 4.45 3.75
C ALA A 25 -3.96 4.87 2.30
N GLU A 26 -4.83 5.72 1.74
CA GLU A 26 -4.63 6.32 0.42
C GLU A 26 -3.36 7.18 0.37
N LEU A 27 -3.13 8.00 1.40
CA LEU A 27 -1.96 8.89 1.48
C LEU A 27 -0.66 8.10 1.65
N ALA A 28 -0.70 7.03 2.45
CA ALA A 28 0.43 6.11 2.60
C ALA A 28 0.73 5.33 1.31
N GLU A 29 -0.28 4.97 0.53
CA GLU A 29 -0.11 4.29 -0.76
C GLU A 29 0.58 5.21 -1.78
N ALA A 30 0.12 6.46 -1.88
CA ALA A 30 0.74 7.46 -2.73
C ALA A 30 2.20 7.73 -2.34
N TRP A 31 2.49 7.81 -1.04
CA TRP A 31 3.86 7.99 -0.55
C TRP A 31 4.78 6.80 -0.89
N LEU A 32 4.26 5.57 -0.80
CA LEU A 32 5.01 4.38 -1.20
C LEU A 32 5.33 4.37 -2.69
N GLN A 33 4.41 4.86 -3.55
CA GLN A 33 4.68 4.99 -4.99
C GLN A 33 5.84 5.95 -5.26
N VAL A 34 5.85 7.11 -4.60
CA VAL A 34 6.97 8.08 -4.71
C VAL A 34 8.29 7.45 -4.27
N ILE A 35 8.31 6.74 -3.13
CA ILE A 35 9.53 6.06 -2.67
C ILE A 35 9.98 4.99 -3.67
N GLN A 36 9.04 4.24 -4.26
CA GLN A 36 9.35 3.20 -5.21
C GLN A 36 9.98 3.77 -6.49
N GLU A 37 9.47 4.90 -6.96
CA GLU A 37 10.01 5.65 -8.10
C GLU A 37 11.41 6.22 -7.78
N GLU A 38 11.57 6.92 -6.64
CA GLU A 38 12.85 7.53 -6.25
C GLU A 38 13.98 6.51 -6.00
N ARG A 39 13.62 5.30 -5.59
CA ARG A 39 14.57 4.24 -5.23
C ARG A 39 14.76 3.19 -6.32
N GLU A 40 14.09 3.35 -7.47
CA GLU A 40 14.06 2.38 -8.57
C GLU A 40 13.72 0.96 -8.11
N ILE A 41 12.90 0.84 -7.06
CA ILE A 41 12.59 -0.47 -6.49
C ILE A 41 11.57 -1.14 -7.40
N THR A 42 11.98 -2.18 -8.10
CA THR A 42 11.06 -3.06 -8.81
C THR A 42 10.40 -3.97 -7.77
N PRO A 43 9.07 -3.89 -7.57
CA PRO A 43 8.39 -4.76 -6.64
C PRO A 43 8.43 -6.16 -7.24
N ASP A 44 9.14 -7.07 -6.58
CA ASP A 44 9.10 -8.49 -6.90
C ASP A 44 7.64 -8.95 -6.94
N ALA A 45 7.28 -9.66 -8.01
CA ALA A 45 5.94 -10.23 -8.21
C ALA A 45 5.69 -11.37 -7.21
N MET A 46 5.64 -11.05 -5.93
CA MET A 46 5.23 -11.98 -4.89
C MET A 46 3.72 -12.20 -5.00
N LYS A 47 3.32 -13.45 -5.20
CA LYS A 47 1.94 -13.87 -4.96
C LYS A 47 1.65 -13.72 -3.48
N VAL A 48 0.95 -12.66 -3.11
CA VAL A 48 0.46 -12.47 -1.75
C VAL A 48 -0.77 -13.36 -1.59
N TYR A 49 -0.59 -14.53 -0.97
CA TYR A 49 -1.68 -15.48 -0.70
C TYR A 49 -2.45 -15.06 0.58
N PHE A 50 -3.75 -15.38 0.58
CA PHE A 50 -4.70 -15.11 1.65
C PHE A 50 -4.53 -16.07 2.83
#